data_AF-A0A6A4I1S9-F1
#
_entry.id   AF-A0A6A4I1S9-F1
#
_cell.length_a   1.000
_cell.length_b   1.000
_cell.length_c   1.000
_cell.angle_alpha   90.00
_cell.angle_beta   90.00
_cell.angle_gamma   90.00
#
_symmetry.space_group_name_H-M   'P 1'
#
loop_
_entity.id
_entity.type
_entity.pdbx_description
1 polymer ?
#
loop_
_entity_poly.entity_id
_entity_poly.type
_entity_poly.pdbx_seq_one_letter_code
_entity_poly.pdbx_strand_id
1 'polypeptide(L)'
;MMMVKKTLKMNRKTRLLQGHPFFLSTIKTTPVLGLLCPFPRSCPVFSRLFLCVYFQKRSLFTIHSVFSTLGRLSHKDSDWTSVEDITHRYHLNVTVDSVNETIAAERAKIAEAANSSEPVIVGVLFVCSDNSQLTKSSGTSGNAYRITVPPPPSPPSSTPEAHLFISPAARVGEGNHSFVYRAEWDLPRSVFSKPDICLKCVEAAALEILQTKAGKMAVRSVNPDVDSSHLANEGGKFLRRETLVPSLTMELTKGYLGGPKVEPTAENTIGITVEDDTELSYVEYTGSLSTVHVDRVPWYDPASTAPCPCHHLMQNSLSGPIPGPTPPTARVSVVAKLSHRGDDHLDREAVNYQRFGENFSQHWTGYTLAYPLHNPTPVHAITPIFYGYYSKERTISDVDANSGDSDDQYFSPILLLEDCGTPIEPTHLDFDDRQECAALLLRMHYHGWTQGSFFPRNILMQLGDHADFPLMKSPNDRRFRLIDFGRAKNREDAVEADRLRGDGKHSAWDGWDSERFDEKNEIWKVLNFPHPI
;
A
#
# COMPACT_ATOMS: atom_id res chain seq x y z
N MET A 1 -34.12 14.54 -10.24
CA MET A 1 -33.07 13.72 -10.87
C MET A 1 -31.98 13.47 -9.83
N MET A 2 -31.78 12.23 -9.41
CA MET A 2 -30.89 11.89 -8.29
C MET A 2 -29.98 10.74 -8.71
N MET A 3 -28.67 10.98 -8.80
CA MET A 3 -27.71 9.91 -8.49
C MET A 3 -27.79 9.68 -6.98
N VAL A 4 -28.06 8.44 -6.57
CA VAL A 4 -27.99 8.08 -5.16
C VAL A 4 -26.52 8.05 -4.76
N LYS A 5 -25.97 9.21 -4.37
CA LYS A 5 -24.83 9.26 -3.45
C LYS A 5 -25.36 8.76 -2.11
N LYS A 6 -24.86 7.62 -1.62
CA LYS A 6 -25.02 7.24 -0.20
C LYS A 6 -24.49 8.43 0.62
N THR A 7 -25.41 9.21 1.18
CA THR A 7 -25.07 10.36 2.01
C THR A 7 -25.24 9.88 3.44
N LEU A 8 -24.15 9.36 4.03
CA LEU A 8 -24.12 9.04 5.46
C LEU A 8 -24.04 10.33 6.25
N LYS A 9 -25.11 10.65 7.00
CA LYS A 9 -25.11 11.74 7.96
C LYS A 9 -24.77 11.13 9.33
N MET A 10 -23.49 11.05 9.66
CA MET A 10 -23.04 10.52 10.96
C MET A 10 -23.28 11.53 12.07
N ASN A 11 -24.09 11.17 13.06
CA ASN A 11 -24.16 11.85 14.35
C ASN A 11 -23.54 10.91 15.39
N ARG A 12 -22.26 11.11 15.75
CA ARG A 12 -21.59 10.27 16.74
C ARG A 12 -21.84 10.80 18.16
N LYS A 13 -22.57 10.04 18.97
CA LYS A 13 -22.48 10.07 20.43
C LYS A 13 -22.03 8.69 20.90
N THR A 14 -20.78 8.57 21.32
CA THR A 14 -20.23 7.33 21.89
C THR A 14 -20.23 7.46 23.41
N ARG A 15 -20.94 6.57 24.12
CA ARG A 15 -20.80 6.39 25.57
C ARG A 15 -19.98 5.12 25.80
N LEU A 16 -18.77 5.29 26.33
CA LEU A 16 -17.94 4.19 26.83
C LEU A 16 -18.12 4.08 28.34
N LEU A 17 -18.46 2.90 28.84
CA LEU A 17 -18.42 2.57 30.27
C LEU A 17 -17.03 2.02 30.60
N GLN A 18 -16.38 2.59 31.62
CA GLN A 18 -15.03 2.20 32.08
C GLN A 18 -15.05 0.90 32.90
N GLY A 19 -14.08 0.00 32.62
CA GLY A 19 -13.78 -1.19 33.42
C GLY A 19 -12.41 -1.79 33.07
N HIS A 20 -11.73 -2.38 34.08
CA HIS A 20 -10.34 -2.87 34.17
C HIS A 20 -9.78 -3.75 33.02
N PRO A 21 -8.43 -3.89 32.89
CA PRO A 21 -7.79 -4.53 31.73
C PRO A 21 -7.78 -6.07 31.82
N PHE A 22 -8.19 -6.76 30.76
CA PHE A 22 -8.13 -8.23 30.64
C PHE A 22 -7.83 -8.69 29.20
N PHE A 23 -7.15 -9.84 29.09
CA PHE A 23 -6.65 -10.48 27.87
C PHE A 23 -7.75 -11.10 26.97
N LEU A 24 -7.53 -11.11 25.65
CA LEU A 24 -8.48 -11.58 24.62
C LEU A 24 -7.79 -12.46 23.57
N SER A 25 -8.48 -13.50 23.06
CA SER A 25 -8.05 -14.22 21.87
C SER A 25 -9.22 -14.78 21.06
N THR A 26 -9.17 -14.62 19.74
CA THR A 26 -9.96 -15.29 18.69
C THR A 26 -11.42 -14.84 18.51
N ILE A 27 -11.77 -14.41 17.29
CA ILE A 27 -13.12 -14.04 16.84
C ILE A 27 -13.67 -15.16 15.96
N LYS A 28 -14.87 -15.65 16.23
CA LYS A 28 -15.66 -16.47 15.28
C LYS A 28 -16.91 -15.70 14.88
N THR A 29 -17.15 -15.57 13.58
CA THR A 29 -18.38 -14.98 13.02
C THR A 29 -19.25 -16.09 12.44
N THR A 30 -20.51 -16.18 12.88
CA THR A 30 -21.57 -16.99 12.25
C THR A 30 -22.21 -16.22 11.08
N PRO A 31 -22.52 -16.87 9.94
CA PRO A 31 -23.07 -16.17 8.79
C PRO A 31 -24.59 -16.02 8.96
N VAL A 32 -25.06 -14.79 9.18
CA VAL A 32 -26.47 -14.41 9.01
C VAL A 32 -26.53 -13.36 7.90
N LEU A 33 -27.26 -13.69 6.84
CA LEU A 33 -27.72 -12.83 5.73
C LEU A 33 -26.82 -11.63 5.33
N GLY A 34 -25.94 -11.85 4.36
CA GLY A 34 -25.82 -11.01 3.14
C GLY A 34 -25.55 -9.50 3.24
N LEU A 35 -25.04 -8.97 4.35
CA LEU A 35 -24.48 -7.61 4.42
C LEU A 35 -22.99 -7.71 4.78
N LEU A 36 -22.15 -7.72 3.74
CA LEU A 36 -20.70 -7.60 3.88
C LEU A 36 -20.37 -6.28 4.60
N CYS A 37 -20.10 -6.37 5.89
CA CYS A 37 -19.34 -5.34 6.60
C CYS A 37 -17.97 -5.23 5.90
N PRO A 38 -17.51 -4.03 5.51
CA PRO A 38 -16.15 -3.89 5.02
C PRO A 38 -15.24 -4.12 6.23
N PHE A 39 -14.58 -5.29 6.28
CA PHE A 39 -13.33 -5.43 7.00
C PHE A 39 -12.44 -4.22 6.65
N PRO A 40 -11.61 -3.71 7.58
CA PRO A 40 -10.65 -2.67 7.25
C PRO A 40 -9.78 -3.23 6.14
N ARG A 41 -10.10 -2.84 4.90
CA ARG A 41 -9.25 -3.10 3.76
C ARG A 41 -7.91 -2.47 4.14
N SER A 42 -6.84 -3.24 4.05
CA SER A 42 -5.49 -2.68 3.99
C SER A 42 -5.55 -1.44 3.10
N CYS A 43 -4.99 -0.33 3.59
CA CYS A 43 -5.07 0.94 2.87
C CYS A 43 -4.59 0.67 1.42
N PRO A 44 -5.45 0.81 0.39
CA PRO A 44 -5.17 0.28 -0.94
C PRO A 44 -3.99 0.97 -1.63
N VAL A 45 -3.49 2.07 -1.05
CA VAL A 45 -2.29 2.79 -1.48
C VAL A 45 -1.03 1.97 -1.17
N PHE A 46 -0.95 1.29 -0.02
CA PHE A 46 0.28 0.61 0.42
C PHE A 46 0.45 -0.79 -0.16
N SER A 47 -0.64 -1.58 -0.28
CA SER A 47 -0.56 -2.87 -0.97
C SER A 47 -0.17 -2.70 -2.44
N ARG A 48 -0.43 -1.52 -3.03
CA ARG A 48 -0.02 -1.15 -4.38
C ARG A 48 1.40 -0.62 -4.49
N LEU A 49 1.93 0.07 -3.49
CA LEU A 49 3.33 0.52 -3.51
C LEU A 49 4.28 -0.69 -3.53
N PHE A 50 3.97 -1.71 -2.72
CA PHE A 50 4.70 -2.98 -2.72
C PHE A 50 4.65 -3.66 -4.10
N LEU A 51 3.46 -3.70 -4.74
CA LEU A 51 3.32 -4.22 -6.10
C LEU A 51 4.04 -3.36 -7.16
N CYS A 52 4.05 -2.03 -6.99
CA CYS A 52 4.60 -1.07 -7.96
C CYS A 52 6.10 -1.17 -8.14
N VAL A 53 6.84 -1.42 -7.06
CA VAL A 53 8.28 -1.68 -7.09
C VAL A 53 8.58 -2.92 -7.94
N TYR A 54 7.77 -3.96 -7.80
CA TYR A 54 7.94 -5.21 -8.54
C TYR A 54 7.62 -5.09 -10.04
N PHE A 55 6.86 -4.06 -10.48
CA PHE A 55 6.65 -3.79 -11.91
C PHE A 55 7.87 -3.20 -12.63
N GLN A 56 8.98 -2.94 -11.92
CA GLN A 56 10.16 -2.25 -12.43
C GLN A 56 11.30 -3.16 -12.92
N LYS A 57 11.05 -4.39 -13.38
CA LYS A 57 12.10 -5.33 -13.89
C LYS A 57 13.05 -4.77 -14.99
N ARG A 58 12.75 -3.60 -15.56
CA ARG A 58 13.61 -2.86 -16.50
C ARG A 58 13.58 -1.36 -16.26
N SER A 59 13.19 -0.90 -15.06
CA SER A 59 13.22 0.52 -14.81
C SER A 59 14.67 0.95 -14.77
N LEU A 60 15.01 1.67 -15.82
CA LEU A 60 16.22 2.41 -15.89
C LEU A 60 16.09 3.53 -14.87
N PHE A 61 16.97 3.52 -13.88
CA PHE A 61 17.10 4.66 -12.99
C PHE A 61 18.07 5.63 -13.62
N THR A 62 17.57 6.81 -13.94
CA THR A 62 18.42 7.95 -14.27
C THR A 62 18.69 8.67 -12.96
N ILE A 63 19.89 8.46 -12.44
CA ILE A 63 20.32 9.03 -11.17
C ILE A 63 20.98 10.35 -11.46
N HIS A 64 20.38 11.41 -10.92
CA HIS A 64 20.92 12.76 -10.96
C HIS A 64 21.78 12.94 -9.72
N SER A 65 23.07 13.16 -9.95
CA SER A 65 24.05 13.36 -8.91
C SER A 65 24.88 14.59 -9.25
N VAL A 66 24.88 15.57 -8.35
CA VAL A 66 25.63 16.83 -8.51
C VAL A 66 27.15 16.61 -8.34
N PHE A 67 27.55 15.41 -7.89
CA PHE A 67 28.95 14.99 -7.79
C PHE A 67 29.15 13.54 -8.21
N SER A 68 30.41 13.16 -8.29
CA SER A 68 30.86 11.79 -8.22
C SER A 68 30.74 11.20 -6.78
N THR A 69 29.65 11.51 -6.08
CA THR A 69 29.23 10.88 -4.81
C THR A 69 29.14 9.35 -4.92
N LEU A 70 29.02 8.84 -6.16
CA LEU A 70 29.04 7.43 -6.51
C LEU A 70 30.44 6.88 -6.83
N GLY A 71 31.42 7.75 -7.11
CA GLY A 71 32.79 7.40 -7.51
C GLY A 71 33.77 8.57 -7.31
N ARG A 72 34.43 8.62 -6.15
CA ARG A 72 35.63 9.42 -5.79
C ARG A 72 36.08 10.53 -6.78
N LEU A 73 35.78 11.79 -6.49
CA LEU A 73 36.65 12.91 -6.89
C LEU A 73 36.76 13.93 -5.75
N SER A 74 37.98 14.02 -5.22
CA SER A 74 38.46 15.07 -4.33
C SER A 74 38.54 16.39 -5.11
N HIS A 75 37.41 17.04 -5.36
CA HIS A 75 37.43 18.45 -5.75
C HIS A 75 37.27 19.30 -4.50
N LYS A 76 38.37 19.97 -4.13
CA LYS A 76 38.39 20.97 -3.08
C LYS A 76 37.66 22.22 -3.61
N ASP A 77 36.66 22.64 -2.85
CA ASP A 77 36.13 24.02 -2.73
C ASP A 77 35.18 24.59 -3.81
N SER A 78 34.70 23.82 -4.80
CA SER A 78 33.63 24.31 -5.69
C SER A 78 32.25 24.22 -5.02
N ASP A 79 31.45 25.29 -5.10
CA ASP A 79 30.05 25.28 -4.68
C ASP A 79 29.28 24.27 -5.53
N TRP A 80 28.72 23.26 -4.87
CA TRP A 80 28.01 22.18 -5.54
C TRP A 80 26.82 22.65 -6.36
N THR A 81 26.19 23.77 -5.98
CA THR A 81 25.07 24.34 -6.73
C THR A 81 25.46 24.86 -8.12
N SER A 82 26.75 24.95 -8.43
CA SER A 82 27.28 25.43 -9.71
C SER A 82 27.67 24.32 -10.70
N VAL A 83 27.58 23.06 -10.29
CA VAL A 83 27.94 21.89 -11.13
C VAL A 83 26.69 21.38 -11.84
N GLU A 84 26.81 21.07 -13.14
CA GLU A 84 25.71 20.44 -13.90
C GLU A 84 25.41 19.03 -13.37
N ASP A 85 24.13 18.67 -13.35
CA ASP A 85 23.70 17.34 -12.93
C ASP A 85 24.30 16.25 -13.82
N ILE A 86 25.01 15.30 -13.21
CA ILE A 86 25.52 14.12 -13.91
C ILE A 86 24.47 13.02 -13.82
N THR A 87 24.07 12.49 -14.97
CA THR A 87 23.11 11.39 -15.06
C THR A 87 23.79 10.05 -15.22
N HIS A 88 23.45 9.09 -14.36
CA HIS A 88 23.89 7.70 -14.50
C HIS A 88 22.72 6.75 -14.63
N ARG A 89 22.91 5.70 -15.44
CA ARG A 89 21.91 4.65 -15.70
C ARG A 89 22.14 3.45 -14.79
N TYR A 90 21.11 3.06 -14.05
CA TYR A 90 21.12 1.92 -13.15
C TYR A 90 20.02 0.92 -13.51
N HIS A 91 20.28 -0.37 -13.25
CA HIS A 91 19.32 -1.45 -13.46
C HIS A 91 19.01 -2.17 -12.14
N LEU A 92 17.76 -2.64 -12.02
CA LEU A 92 17.31 -3.41 -10.87
C LEU A 92 17.92 -4.82 -10.90
N ASN A 93 18.57 -5.20 -9.80
CA ASN A 93 19.09 -6.53 -9.57
C ASN A 93 18.10 -7.34 -8.74
N VAL A 94 17.51 -8.35 -9.36
CA VAL A 94 16.68 -9.35 -8.68
C VAL A 94 17.47 -10.65 -8.61
N THR A 95 17.96 -10.99 -7.43
CA THR A 95 18.83 -12.15 -7.20
C THR A 95 18.05 -13.39 -6.77
N VAL A 96 16.83 -13.21 -6.26
CA VAL A 96 15.99 -14.32 -5.78
C VAL A 96 14.98 -14.73 -6.85
N ASP A 97 15.06 -15.99 -7.30
CA ASP A 97 14.21 -16.49 -8.40
C ASP A 97 12.72 -16.46 -8.08
N SER A 98 12.32 -16.73 -6.84
CA SER A 98 10.91 -16.65 -6.41
C SER A 98 10.33 -15.25 -6.57
N VAL A 99 11.16 -14.21 -6.41
CA VAL A 99 10.77 -12.82 -6.67
C VAL A 99 10.56 -12.61 -8.17
N ASN A 100 11.46 -13.13 -9.00
CA ASN A 100 11.34 -13.08 -10.45
C ASN A 100 10.05 -13.75 -10.96
N GLU A 101 9.68 -14.89 -10.39
CA GLU A 101 8.46 -15.64 -10.68
C GLU A 101 7.22 -14.88 -10.24
N THR A 102 7.23 -14.34 -9.01
CA THR A 102 6.12 -13.54 -8.47
C THR A 102 5.84 -12.32 -9.34
N ILE A 103 6.88 -11.60 -9.75
CA ILE A 103 6.77 -10.47 -10.68
C ILE A 103 6.15 -10.91 -12.02
N ALA A 104 6.58 -12.05 -12.57
CA ALA A 104 6.06 -12.56 -13.83
C ALA A 104 4.58 -12.96 -13.72
N ALA A 105 4.20 -13.61 -12.63
CA ALA A 105 2.83 -13.99 -12.34
C ALA A 105 1.90 -12.77 -12.18
N GLU A 106 2.33 -11.74 -11.43
CA GLU A 106 1.55 -10.51 -11.28
C GLU A 106 1.40 -9.74 -12.60
N ARG A 107 2.46 -9.70 -13.42
CA ARG A 107 2.37 -9.14 -14.78
C ARG A 107 1.42 -9.93 -15.67
N ALA A 108 1.42 -11.25 -15.58
CA ALA A 108 0.48 -12.09 -16.31
C ALA A 108 -0.97 -11.80 -15.89
N LYS A 109 -1.25 -11.67 -14.57
CA LYS A 109 -2.57 -11.28 -14.06
C LYS A 109 -3.01 -9.91 -14.56
N ILE A 110 -2.10 -8.92 -14.60
CA ILE A 110 -2.42 -7.59 -15.14
C ILE A 110 -2.68 -7.67 -16.65
N ALA A 111 -1.88 -8.41 -17.41
CA ALA A 111 -2.08 -8.59 -18.84
C ALA A 111 -3.38 -9.35 -19.16
N GLU A 112 -3.77 -10.31 -18.33
CA GLU A 112 -5.06 -11.00 -18.45
C GLU A 112 -6.22 -10.05 -18.13
N ALA A 113 -6.13 -9.28 -17.04
CA ALA A 113 -7.12 -8.26 -16.69
C ALA A 113 -7.22 -7.15 -17.75
N ALA A 114 -6.10 -6.80 -18.39
CA ALA A 114 -6.02 -5.86 -19.50
C ALA A 114 -6.79 -6.33 -20.74
N ASN A 115 -6.78 -7.64 -20.99
CA ASN A 115 -7.46 -8.25 -22.13
C ASN A 115 -8.95 -8.49 -21.86
N SER A 116 -9.44 -8.24 -20.65
CA SER A 116 -10.87 -8.28 -20.38
C SER A 116 -11.57 -7.17 -21.15
N SER A 117 -12.44 -7.54 -22.08
CA SER A 117 -13.33 -6.62 -22.80
C SER A 117 -14.63 -6.34 -22.06
N GLU A 118 -14.79 -6.87 -20.84
CA GLU A 118 -16.03 -6.73 -20.09
C GLU A 118 -16.25 -5.28 -19.65
N PRO A 119 -17.40 -4.68 -20.01
CA PRO A 119 -17.74 -3.33 -19.57
C PRO A 119 -17.83 -3.22 -18.05
N VAL A 120 -17.26 -2.15 -17.50
CA VAL A 120 -17.28 -1.88 -16.06
C VAL A 120 -18.57 -1.13 -15.70
N ILE A 121 -19.27 -1.60 -14.67
CA ILE A 121 -20.45 -0.91 -14.12
C ILE A 121 -19.97 0.25 -13.25
N VAL A 122 -20.30 1.48 -13.63
CA VAL A 122 -19.89 2.71 -12.90
C VAL A 122 -21.02 3.33 -12.10
N GLY A 123 -22.27 2.91 -12.32
CA GLY A 123 -23.40 3.38 -11.54
C GLY A 123 -24.76 2.94 -12.08
N VAL A 124 -25.80 3.44 -11.43
CA VAL A 124 -27.19 3.29 -11.85
C VAL A 124 -27.81 4.67 -11.97
N LEU A 125 -28.44 4.95 -13.10
CA LEU A 125 -29.12 6.20 -13.40
C LEU A 125 -30.63 6.00 -13.32
N PHE A 126 -31.28 6.87 -12.56
CA PHE A 126 -32.73 6.86 -12.37
C PHE A 126 -33.38 7.99 -13.16
N VAL A 127 -34.27 7.64 -14.08
CA VAL A 127 -35.03 8.59 -14.90
C VAL A 127 -36.49 8.47 -14.51
N CYS A 128 -37.02 9.48 -13.83
CA CYS A 128 -38.43 9.55 -13.44
C CYS A 128 -39.24 10.14 -14.61
N SER A 129 -40.46 9.61 -14.84
CA SER A 129 -41.34 10.09 -15.91
C SER A 129 -41.90 11.49 -15.65
N ASP A 130 -42.09 11.82 -14.37
CA ASP A 130 -42.59 13.11 -13.93
C ASP A 130 -41.48 13.91 -13.25
N ASN A 131 -41.43 15.22 -13.50
CA ASN A 131 -40.55 16.16 -12.78
C ASN A 131 -40.94 16.34 -11.30
N SER A 132 -41.88 15.55 -10.78
CA SER A 132 -42.27 15.57 -9.38
C SER A 132 -41.09 15.07 -8.52
N GLN A 133 -40.71 15.85 -7.51
CA GLN A 133 -39.72 15.40 -6.53
C GLN A 133 -40.24 14.13 -5.84
N LEU A 134 -39.35 13.17 -5.53
CA LEU A 134 -39.70 11.95 -4.77
C LEU A 134 -40.29 12.37 -3.41
N THR A 135 -41.62 12.41 -3.32
CA THR A 135 -42.33 12.61 -2.05
C THR A 135 -42.47 11.25 -1.35
N LYS A 136 -42.50 11.26 -0.01
CA LYS A 136 -42.36 10.06 0.82
C LYS A 136 -43.45 8.97 0.64
N SER A 137 -44.57 9.25 -0.03
CA SER A 137 -45.78 8.43 0.09
C SER A 137 -46.32 7.79 -1.19
N SER A 138 -45.82 8.12 -2.38
CA SER A 138 -46.29 7.50 -3.63
C SER A 138 -45.10 7.09 -4.49
N GLY A 139 -44.98 5.79 -4.77
CA GLY A 139 -43.90 5.27 -5.61
C GLY A 139 -43.89 5.97 -6.97
N THR A 140 -42.83 6.70 -7.26
CA THR A 140 -42.65 7.40 -8.53
C THR A 140 -42.37 6.37 -9.62
N SER A 141 -43.11 6.43 -10.72
CA SER A 141 -42.84 5.59 -11.89
C SER A 141 -41.61 6.12 -12.63
N GLY A 142 -40.82 5.20 -13.15
CA GLY A 142 -39.71 5.56 -14.03
C GLY A 142 -38.86 4.36 -14.40
N ASN A 143 -37.73 4.66 -15.00
CA ASN A 143 -36.80 3.67 -15.53
C ASN A 143 -35.47 3.76 -14.80
N ALA A 144 -34.89 2.60 -14.49
CA ALA A 144 -33.52 2.50 -13.99
C ALA A 144 -32.60 1.94 -15.07
N TYR A 145 -31.46 2.59 -15.23
CA TYR A 145 -30.45 2.22 -16.20
C TYR A 145 -29.14 1.87 -15.50
N ARG A 146 -28.64 0.66 -15.71
CA ARG A 146 -27.27 0.27 -15.39
C ARG A 146 -26.34 0.98 -16.37
N ILE A 147 -25.46 1.84 -15.89
CA ILE A 147 -24.47 2.51 -16.73
C ILE A 147 -23.19 1.68 -16.76
N THR A 148 -22.75 1.32 -17.96
CA THR A 148 -21.46 0.67 -18.19
C THR A 148 -20.54 1.54 -19.04
N VAL A 149 -19.24 1.39 -18.84
CA VAL A 149 -18.18 2.04 -19.61
C VAL A 149 -17.16 1.00 -20.07
N PRO A 150 -16.31 1.30 -21.06
CA PRO A 150 -15.15 0.47 -21.37
C PRO A 150 -14.29 0.22 -20.11
N PRO A 151 -13.60 -0.92 -20.00
CA PRO A 151 -12.67 -1.16 -18.91
C PRO A 151 -11.59 -0.06 -18.84
N PRO A 152 -11.05 0.24 -17.64
CA PRO A 152 -9.97 1.20 -17.51
C PRO A 152 -8.75 0.74 -18.30
N PRO A 153 -7.93 1.67 -18.83
CA PRO A 153 -6.68 1.31 -19.45
C PRO A 153 -5.83 0.54 -18.43
N SER A 154 -5.13 -0.45 -18.94
CA SER A 154 -4.27 -1.28 -18.11
C SER A 154 -3.16 -0.43 -17.52
N PRO A 155 -2.79 -0.65 -16.25
CA PRO A 155 -1.59 -0.02 -15.70
C PRO A 155 -0.40 -0.30 -16.63
N PRO A 156 0.52 0.66 -16.82
CA PRO A 156 1.72 0.41 -17.59
C PRO A 156 2.46 -0.79 -16.99
N SER A 157 2.83 -1.76 -17.82
CA SER A 157 3.51 -3.00 -17.38
C SER A 157 4.92 -2.75 -16.82
N SER A 158 5.46 -1.57 -17.08
CA SER A 158 6.70 -1.04 -16.53
C SER A 158 6.69 0.47 -16.54
N THR A 159 7.33 1.08 -15.54
CA THR A 159 7.77 2.49 -15.63
C THR A 159 9.07 2.52 -16.42
N PRO A 160 9.11 3.08 -17.65
CA PRO A 160 10.30 3.00 -18.49
C PRO A 160 11.51 3.72 -17.88
N GLU A 161 11.25 4.83 -17.19
CA GLU A 161 12.28 5.66 -16.55
C GLU A 161 11.77 6.20 -15.22
N ALA A 162 12.59 6.07 -14.19
CA ALA A 162 12.38 6.73 -12.91
C ALA A 162 13.63 7.55 -12.57
N HIS A 163 13.44 8.71 -11.98
CA HIS A 163 14.55 9.62 -11.67
C HIS A 163 14.80 9.63 -10.17
N LEU A 164 16.04 9.35 -9.77
CA LEU A 164 16.48 9.43 -8.38
C LEU A 164 17.45 10.60 -8.23
N PHE A 165 17.13 11.54 -7.36
CA PHE A 165 17.97 12.71 -7.09
C PHE A 165 18.69 12.50 -5.77
N ILE A 166 20.02 12.41 -5.82
CA ILE A 166 20.86 12.24 -4.63
C ILE A 166 21.71 13.51 -4.48
N SER A 167 21.57 14.18 -3.34
CA SER A 167 22.36 15.35 -2.98
C SER A 167 23.34 15.01 -1.85
N PRO A 168 24.62 15.44 -1.93
CA PRO A 168 25.55 15.31 -0.82
C PRO A 168 25.06 16.00 0.46
N ALA A 169 24.31 17.11 0.32
CA ALA A 169 23.74 17.84 1.45
C ALA A 169 22.63 17.06 2.18
N ALA A 170 22.05 16.06 1.52
CA ALA A 170 21.00 15.20 2.07
C ALA A 170 21.56 13.91 2.70
N ARG A 171 22.86 13.87 3.03
CA ARG A 171 23.47 12.75 3.75
C ARG A 171 22.91 12.68 5.17
N VAL A 172 22.27 11.56 5.52
CA VAL A 172 21.62 11.35 6.82
C VAL A 172 22.39 10.39 7.72
N GLY A 173 23.36 9.64 7.17
CA GLY A 173 24.15 8.71 7.98
C GLY A 173 25.41 8.15 7.29
N GLU A 174 26.25 7.54 8.10
CA GLU A 174 27.40 6.73 7.70
C GLU A 174 27.41 5.45 8.53
N GLY A 175 27.44 4.31 7.86
CA GLY A 175 27.70 3.02 8.47
C GLY A 175 29.11 2.55 8.15
N ASN A 176 29.52 1.46 8.80
CA ASN A 176 30.83 0.85 8.57
C ASN A 176 31.05 0.40 7.11
N HIS A 177 29.96 0.15 6.39
CA HIS A 177 29.96 -0.46 5.05
C HIS A 177 29.26 0.41 3.99
N SER A 178 28.74 1.59 4.37
CA SER A 178 27.88 2.36 3.47
C SER A 178 27.69 3.81 3.88
N PHE A 179 27.35 4.66 2.91
CA PHE A 179 26.75 5.98 3.12
C PHE A 179 25.23 5.92 2.98
N VAL A 180 24.52 6.78 3.69
CA VAL A 180 23.05 6.84 3.66
C VAL A 180 22.62 8.26 3.31
N TYR A 181 21.81 8.38 2.27
CA TYR A 181 21.27 9.65 1.78
C TYR A 181 19.74 9.60 1.80
N ARG A 182 19.13 10.71 2.18
CA ARG A 182 17.74 10.98 1.82
C ARG A 182 17.73 11.42 0.36
N ALA A 183 16.89 10.79 -0.45
CA ALA A 183 16.81 11.03 -1.89
C ALA A 183 15.37 11.34 -2.29
N GLU A 184 15.21 12.17 -3.32
CA GLU A 184 13.92 12.38 -3.97
C GLU A 184 13.80 11.39 -5.12
N TRP A 185 12.70 10.65 -5.16
CA TRP A 185 12.40 9.70 -6.22
C TRP A 185 11.17 10.17 -6.99
N ASP A 186 11.36 10.55 -8.25
CA ASP A 186 10.28 11.01 -9.12
C ASP A 186 9.69 9.84 -9.91
N LEU A 187 8.40 9.61 -9.71
CA LEU A 187 7.66 8.45 -10.22
C LEU A 187 6.38 8.88 -10.95
N PRO A 188 5.96 8.17 -12.02
CA PRO A 188 4.68 8.44 -12.67
C PRO A 188 3.52 8.30 -11.68
N ARG A 189 2.52 9.19 -11.75
CA ARG A 189 1.37 9.13 -10.83
C ARG A 189 0.49 7.90 -10.97
N SER A 190 0.55 7.22 -12.12
CA SER A 190 -0.12 5.94 -12.36
C SER A 190 0.35 4.83 -11.41
N VAL A 191 1.54 4.99 -10.82
CA VAL A 191 2.06 4.15 -9.73
C VAL A 191 1.22 4.31 -8.46
N PHE A 192 0.81 5.53 -8.14
CA PHE A 192 0.11 5.85 -6.89
C PHE A 192 -1.42 5.86 -7.03
N SER A 193 -1.93 6.10 -8.23
CA SER A 193 -3.35 6.36 -8.49
C SER A 193 -3.83 5.54 -9.68
N LYS A 194 -5.04 4.98 -9.56
CA LYS A 194 -5.71 4.31 -10.67
C LYS A 194 -6.15 5.34 -11.73
N PRO A 195 -6.30 4.92 -12.99
CA PRO A 195 -7.09 5.68 -13.94
C PRO A 195 -8.47 5.97 -13.36
N ASP A 196 -8.95 7.20 -13.58
CA ASP A 196 -10.25 7.66 -13.09
C ASP A 196 -11.14 8.08 -14.27
N ILE A 197 -12.46 8.01 -14.09
CA ILE A 197 -13.42 8.44 -15.11
C ILE A 197 -14.42 9.41 -14.51
N CYS A 198 -14.70 10.50 -15.24
CA CYS A 198 -15.60 11.52 -14.75
C CYS A 198 -17.06 11.02 -14.73
N LEU A 199 -17.57 10.66 -13.55
CA LEU A 199 -18.95 10.20 -13.40
C LEU A 199 -20.00 11.22 -13.87
N LYS A 200 -19.73 12.54 -13.74
CA LYS A 200 -20.62 13.59 -14.25
C LYS A 200 -20.68 13.61 -15.78
N CYS A 201 -19.54 13.43 -16.45
CA CYS A 201 -19.48 13.33 -17.91
C CYS A 201 -20.13 12.04 -18.40
N VAL A 202 -19.91 10.93 -17.68
CA VAL A 202 -20.57 9.64 -17.96
C VAL A 202 -22.08 9.77 -17.86
N GLU A 203 -22.59 10.42 -16.80
CA GLU A 203 -24.01 10.66 -16.62
C GLU A 203 -24.60 11.50 -17.75
N ALA A 204 -23.95 12.62 -18.11
CA ALA A 204 -24.38 13.47 -19.22
C ALA A 204 -24.43 12.71 -20.56
N ALA A 205 -23.40 11.91 -20.86
CA ALA A 205 -23.35 11.09 -22.07
C ALA A 205 -24.42 9.99 -22.07
N ALA A 206 -24.67 9.34 -20.92
CA ALA A 206 -25.74 8.36 -20.78
C ALA A 206 -27.11 8.99 -21.08
N LEU A 207 -27.35 10.21 -20.58
CA LEU A 207 -28.58 10.94 -20.84
C LEU A 207 -28.76 11.31 -22.31
N GLU A 208 -27.71 11.77 -22.99
CA GLU A 208 -27.74 12.04 -24.43
C GLU A 208 -28.11 10.78 -25.24
N ILE A 209 -27.53 9.62 -24.88
CA ILE A 209 -27.84 8.34 -25.51
C ILE A 209 -29.32 7.97 -25.31
N LEU A 210 -29.86 8.17 -24.10
CA LEU A 210 -31.26 7.89 -23.79
C LEU A 210 -32.21 8.83 -24.55
N GLN A 211 -31.91 10.12 -24.61
CA GLN A 211 -32.69 11.11 -25.36
C GLN A 211 -32.69 10.81 -26.86
N THR A 212 -31.53 10.45 -27.42
CA THR A 212 -31.41 10.06 -28.84
C THR A 212 -32.24 8.81 -29.16
N LYS A 213 -32.26 7.82 -28.25
CA LYS A 213 -33.09 6.62 -28.39
C LYS A 213 -34.58 6.96 -28.35
N ALA A 214 -35.01 7.80 -27.41
CA ALA A 214 -36.40 8.24 -27.29
C ALA A 214 -36.88 8.99 -28.55
N GLY A 215 -36.07 9.93 -29.07
CA GLY A 215 -36.38 10.67 -30.29
C GLY A 215 -36.52 9.77 -31.52
N LYS A 216 -35.65 8.77 -31.69
CA LYS A 216 -35.75 7.79 -32.80
C LYS A 216 -36.99 6.92 -32.71
N MET A 217 -37.47 6.61 -31.49
CA MET A 217 -38.71 5.85 -31.31
C MET A 217 -39.95 6.67 -31.66
N ALA A 218 -39.96 7.97 -31.32
CA ALA A 218 -41.08 8.86 -31.66
C ALA A 218 -41.29 8.97 -33.19
N VAL A 219 -40.20 9.07 -33.97
CA VAL A 219 -40.27 9.21 -35.44
C VAL A 219 -40.79 7.94 -36.14
N ARG A 220 -40.61 6.75 -35.57
CA ARG A 220 -41.12 5.49 -36.15
C ARG A 220 -42.61 5.22 -35.88
N SER A 221 -43.24 5.98 -34.99
CA SER A 221 -44.64 5.74 -34.57
C SER A 221 -45.71 6.36 -35.49
N VAL A 222 -45.33 6.93 -36.64
CA VAL A 222 -46.28 7.60 -37.56
C VAL A 222 -47.00 6.62 -38.51
N ASN A 223 -47.23 5.37 -38.09
CA ASN A 223 -48.17 4.47 -38.77
C ASN A 223 -49.49 4.48 -37.98
N PRO A 224 -50.55 5.15 -38.47
CA PRO A 224 -51.77 5.41 -37.70
C PRO A 224 -52.65 4.19 -37.42
N ASP A 225 -52.34 3.01 -37.97
CA ASP A 225 -53.26 1.85 -37.94
C ASP A 225 -52.84 0.71 -36.99
N VAL A 226 -51.87 0.92 -36.08
CA VAL A 226 -51.49 -0.11 -35.08
C VAL A 226 -51.88 0.33 -33.67
N ASP A 227 -52.84 -0.39 -33.09
CA ASP A 227 -53.40 -0.23 -31.75
C ASP A 227 -52.28 -0.13 -30.68
N SER A 228 -52.04 1.10 -30.21
CA SER A 228 -50.89 1.49 -29.36
C SER A 228 -51.06 1.11 -27.87
N SER A 229 -52.05 0.31 -27.52
CA SER A 229 -52.38 -0.06 -26.15
C SER A 229 -51.44 -1.12 -25.53
N HIS A 230 -50.61 -1.82 -26.31
CA HIS A 230 -49.72 -2.88 -25.81
C HIS A 230 -48.23 -2.53 -25.66
N LEU A 231 -47.80 -1.30 -26.00
CA LEU A 231 -46.40 -0.84 -25.91
C LEU A 231 -46.16 0.18 -24.78
N ALA A 232 -47.09 0.30 -23.83
CA ALA A 232 -46.86 1.01 -22.59
C ALA A 232 -45.74 0.31 -21.81
N ASN A 233 -44.49 0.73 -22.05
CA ASN A 233 -43.29 0.22 -21.41
C ASN A 233 -43.52 0.05 -19.90
N GLU A 234 -43.31 -1.17 -19.40
CA GLU A 234 -43.40 -1.55 -18.00
C GLU A 234 -42.31 -0.86 -17.16
N GLY A 235 -42.42 0.45 -16.99
CA GLY A 235 -41.57 1.20 -16.06
C GLY A 235 -41.77 0.69 -14.65
N GLY A 236 -40.67 0.51 -13.91
CA GLY A 236 -40.73 0.13 -12.50
C GLY A 236 -41.20 1.26 -11.60
N LYS A 237 -41.36 0.96 -10.31
CA LYS A 237 -41.61 1.96 -9.26
C LYS A 237 -40.36 2.14 -8.41
N PHE A 238 -40.05 3.39 -8.06
CA PHE A 238 -39.06 3.73 -7.06
C PHE A 238 -39.70 3.76 -5.68
N LEU A 239 -39.21 2.93 -4.76
CA LEU A 239 -39.65 2.85 -3.38
C LEU A 239 -38.51 3.32 -2.48
N ARG A 240 -38.69 4.46 -1.81
CA ARG A 240 -37.75 4.89 -0.76
C ARG A 240 -37.98 4.04 0.48
N ARG A 241 -36.94 3.32 0.91
CA ARG A 241 -36.92 2.54 2.15
C ARG A 241 -36.05 3.26 3.16
N GLU A 242 -36.51 3.31 4.40
CA GLU A 242 -35.74 3.76 5.56
C GLU A 242 -35.55 2.53 6.45
N THR A 243 -34.30 2.17 6.75
CA THR A 243 -33.95 1.06 7.66
C THR A 243 -32.91 1.53 8.65
N LEU A 244 -32.95 1.01 9.87
CA LEU A 244 -31.86 1.19 10.84
C LEU A 244 -30.70 0.27 10.47
N VAL A 245 -29.46 0.73 10.69
CA VAL A 245 -28.29 -0.15 10.62
C VAL A 245 -28.48 -1.24 11.68
N PRO A 246 -28.40 -2.54 11.33
CA PRO A 246 -28.53 -3.59 12.33
C PRO A 246 -27.38 -3.50 13.34
N SER A 247 -27.70 -3.67 14.63
CA SER A 247 -26.70 -3.74 15.69
C SER A 247 -25.72 -4.89 15.44
N LEU A 248 -24.42 -4.64 15.59
CA LEU A 248 -23.40 -5.68 15.46
C LEU A 248 -23.10 -6.27 16.83
N THR A 249 -23.50 -7.52 17.06
CA THR A 249 -23.11 -8.26 18.27
C THR A 249 -21.89 -9.13 17.99
N MET A 250 -20.82 -8.92 18.75
CA MET A 250 -19.59 -9.71 18.71
C MET A 250 -19.44 -10.50 20.00
N GLU A 251 -19.22 -11.81 19.89
CA GLU A 251 -18.93 -12.67 21.03
C GLU A 251 -17.42 -12.94 21.10
N LEU A 252 -16.79 -12.55 22.21
CA LEU A 252 -15.37 -12.77 22.47
C LEU A 252 -15.22 -13.85 23.54
N THR A 253 -14.64 -14.99 23.18
CA THR A 253 -14.33 -16.06 24.14
C THR A 253 -12.94 -15.83 24.75
N LYS A 254 -12.83 -15.89 26.07
CA LYS A 254 -11.53 -15.89 26.76
C LYS A 254 -10.77 -17.18 26.45
N GLY A 255 -9.69 -17.09 25.67
CA GLY A 255 -8.78 -18.21 25.41
C GLY A 255 -7.42 -17.97 26.06
N TYR A 256 -6.95 -18.94 26.85
CA TYR A 256 -5.56 -18.98 27.29
C TYR A 256 -4.71 -19.61 26.19
N LEU A 257 -3.77 -18.86 25.62
CA LEU A 257 -2.79 -19.39 24.67
C LEU A 257 -1.90 -20.42 25.38
N GLY A 258 -2.06 -21.71 25.03
CA GLY A 258 -1.25 -22.82 25.55
C GLY A 258 -1.98 -23.79 26.50
N GLY A 259 -3.24 -23.51 26.87
CA GLY A 259 -4.07 -24.46 27.63
C GLY A 259 -4.81 -25.46 26.74
N PRO A 260 -5.28 -26.60 27.29
CA PRO A 260 -6.21 -27.48 26.57
C PRO A 260 -7.42 -26.67 26.10
N LYS A 261 -7.96 -26.98 24.91
CA LYS A 261 -9.16 -26.30 24.37
C LYS A 261 -10.28 -26.36 25.41
N VAL A 262 -10.53 -25.24 26.08
CA VAL A 262 -11.68 -25.10 26.97
C VAL A 262 -12.88 -24.81 26.07
N GLU A 263 -13.93 -25.61 26.19
CA GLU A 263 -15.17 -25.32 25.47
C GLU A 263 -15.74 -23.98 25.94
N PRO A 264 -16.26 -23.15 25.03
CA PRO A 264 -16.83 -21.86 25.39
C PRO A 264 -18.01 -22.06 26.34
N THR A 265 -17.84 -21.62 27.60
CA THR A 265 -18.92 -21.55 28.59
C THR A 265 -19.52 -20.15 28.61
N ALA A 266 -20.78 -20.02 29.05
CA ALA A 266 -21.46 -18.73 29.16
C ALA A 266 -20.70 -17.72 30.04
N GLU A 267 -19.91 -18.20 31.01
CA GLU A 267 -19.10 -17.36 31.91
C GLU A 267 -17.83 -16.81 31.24
N ASN A 268 -17.37 -17.42 30.15
CA ASN A 268 -16.12 -17.08 29.47
C ASN A 268 -16.31 -16.33 28.15
N THR A 269 -17.54 -16.03 27.76
CA THR A 269 -17.87 -15.29 26.54
C THR A 269 -18.37 -13.89 26.92
N ILE A 270 -17.70 -12.86 26.41
CA ILE A 270 -18.14 -11.46 26.53
C ILE A 270 -18.85 -11.08 25.23
N GLY A 271 -20.15 -10.79 25.32
CA GLY A 271 -20.91 -10.19 24.22
C GLY A 271 -20.71 -8.67 24.21
N ILE A 272 -20.21 -8.13 23.10
CA ILE A 272 -20.15 -6.70 22.83
C ILE A 272 -21.16 -6.39 21.73
N THR A 273 -22.22 -5.66 22.06
CA THR A 273 -23.17 -5.16 21.07
C THR A 273 -22.82 -3.71 20.72
N VAL A 274 -22.54 -3.44 19.45
CA VAL A 274 -22.37 -2.09 18.92
C VAL A 274 -23.70 -1.69 18.29
N GLU A 275 -24.43 -0.81 18.98
CA GLU A 275 -25.64 -0.18 18.46
C GLU A 275 -25.24 0.99 17.55
N ASP A 276 -25.80 1.03 16.33
CA ASP A 276 -25.64 2.15 15.40
C ASP A 276 -27.02 2.70 15.05
N ASP A 277 -27.39 3.80 15.69
CA ASP A 277 -28.66 4.51 15.47
C ASP A 277 -28.72 5.21 14.09
N THR A 278 -27.74 4.99 13.21
CA THR A 278 -27.72 5.58 11.87
C THR A 278 -28.88 5.04 11.04
N GLU A 279 -29.81 5.92 10.69
CA GLU A 279 -30.88 5.64 9.75
C GLU A 279 -30.33 5.64 8.31
N LEU A 280 -30.48 4.52 7.61
CA LEU A 280 -30.13 4.36 6.21
C LEU A 280 -31.38 4.53 5.33
N SER A 281 -31.41 5.59 4.54
CA SER A 281 -32.38 5.74 3.45
C SER A 281 -31.80 5.23 2.13
N TYR A 282 -32.47 4.30 1.46
CA TYR A 282 -32.10 3.82 0.12
C TYR A 282 -33.33 3.76 -0.81
N VAL A 283 -33.07 3.74 -2.12
CA VAL A 283 -34.11 3.62 -3.14
C VAL A 283 -34.10 2.19 -3.69
N GLU A 284 -35.21 1.49 -3.53
CA GLU A 284 -35.49 0.20 -4.14
C GLU A 284 -36.23 0.42 -5.47
N TYR A 285 -35.82 -0.26 -6.54
CA TYR A 285 -36.47 -0.17 -7.85
C TYR A 285 -37.05 -1.54 -8.20
N THR A 286 -38.35 -1.58 -8.48
CA THR A 286 -39.08 -2.84 -8.71
C THR A 286 -39.16 -3.26 -10.18
N GLY A 287 -38.65 -2.44 -11.11
CA GLY A 287 -38.70 -2.72 -12.55
C GLY A 287 -37.46 -3.45 -13.07
N SER A 288 -37.45 -3.74 -14.37
CA SER A 288 -36.28 -4.27 -15.06
C SER A 288 -35.20 -3.18 -15.23
N LEU A 289 -33.94 -3.54 -15.01
CA LEU A 289 -32.81 -2.65 -15.26
C LEU A 289 -32.36 -2.80 -16.72
N SER A 290 -32.46 -1.71 -17.47
CA SER A 290 -31.88 -1.61 -18.82
C SER A 290 -30.41 -1.20 -18.73
N THR A 291 -29.57 -1.58 -19.70
CA THR A 291 -28.15 -1.18 -19.74
C THR A 291 -27.91 -0.06 -20.73
N VAL A 292 -27.17 0.97 -20.31
CA VAL A 292 -26.67 2.05 -21.16
C VAL A 292 -25.15 1.98 -21.17
N HIS A 293 -24.57 1.71 -22.33
CA HIS A 293 -23.12 1.71 -22.51
C HIS A 293 -22.63 3.08 -22.96
N VAL A 294 -21.65 3.64 -22.28
CA VAL A 294 -21.04 4.95 -22.53
C VAL A 294 -19.58 4.76 -22.90
N ASP A 295 -19.24 4.99 -24.16
CA ASP A 295 -17.89 4.78 -24.74
C ASP A 295 -17.15 6.09 -25.07
N ARG A 296 -17.85 7.24 -25.08
CA ARG A 296 -17.29 8.54 -25.47
C ARG A 296 -16.53 9.28 -24.37
N VAL A 297 -16.62 8.81 -23.12
CA VAL A 297 -15.95 9.47 -21.99
C VAL A 297 -14.63 8.75 -21.73
N PRO A 298 -13.49 9.41 -21.93
CA PRO A 298 -12.19 8.77 -21.76
C PRO A 298 -11.88 8.54 -20.28
N TRP A 299 -11.14 7.47 -20.01
CA TRP A 299 -10.43 7.32 -18.75
C TRP A 299 -9.27 8.32 -18.70
N TYR A 300 -9.08 8.92 -17.54
CA TYR A 300 -7.97 9.82 -17.23
C TYR A 300 -6.87 9.03 -16.53
N ASP A 301 -5.71 8.92 -17.19
CA ASP A 301 -4.50 8.40 -16.57
C ASP A 301 -3.80 9.54 -15.81
N PRO A 302 -3.61 9.43 -14.48
CA PRO A 302 -2.92 10.47 -13.71
C PRO A 302 -1.47 10.70 -14.12
N ALA A 303 -0.84 9.75 -14.84
CA ALA A 303 0.50 9.94 -15.42
C ALA A 303 0.50 10.62 -16.79
N SER A 304 -0.66 10.92 -17.37
CA SER A 304 -0.77 11.56 -18.68
C SER A 304 -1.44 12.93 -18.58
N THR A 305 -0.95 13.89 -19.36
CA THR A 305 -1.63 15.17 -19.58
C THR A 305 -2.65 15.11 -20.71
N ALA A 306 -2.74 13.96 -21.42
CA ALA A 306 -3.61 13.75 -22.56
C ALA A 306 -4.50 12.50 -22.37
N PRO A 307 -5.83 12.60 -22.51
CA PRO A 307 -6.59 13.86 -22.70
C PRO A 307 -6.56 14.73 -21.44
N CYS A 308 -6.69 16.04 -21.62
CA CYS A 308 -6.79 16.97 -20.49
C CYS A 308 -8.00 16.59 -19.62
N PRO A 309 -7.85 16.47 -18.28
CA PRO A 309 -8.96 16.13 -17.41
C PRO A 309 -10.07 17.19 -17.52
N CYS A 310 -11.32 16.74 -17.53
CA CYS A 310 -12.43 17.67 -17.64
C CYS A 310 -12.58 18.51 -16.35
N HIS A 311 -13.20 19.67 -16.46
CA HIS A 311 -13.42 20.60 -15.33
C HIS A 311 -14.09 19.93 -14.12
N HIS A 312 -14.99 18.98 -14.35
CA HIS A 312 -15.64 18.21 -13.29
C HIS A 312 -14.67 17.36 -12.45
N LEU A 313 -13.66 16.74 -13.08
CA LEU A 313 -12.64 15.97 -12.36
C LEU A 313 -11.73 16.91 -11.58
N MET A 314 -11.30 18.00 -12.20
CA MET A 314 -10.45 19.01 -11.56
C MET A 314 -11.10 19.63 -10.30
N GLN A 315 -12.42 19.83 -10.32
CA GLN A 315 -13.16 20.37 -9.17
C GLN A 315 -13.37 19.36 -8.02
N ASN A 316 -13.31 18.06 -8.31
CA ASN A 316 -13.59 17.01 -7.31
C ASN A 316 -12.34 16.56 -6.54
N SER A 317 -11.16 17.07 -6.86
CA SER A 317 -9.93 16.75 -6.12
C SER A 317 -10.03 17.27 -4.68
N LEU A 318 -9.87 16.36 -3.71
CA LEU A 318 -10.02 16.61 -2.26
C LEU A 318 -9.15 17.76 -1.73
N SER A 319 -8.09 18.12 -2.45
CA SER A 319 -7.16 19.20 -2.16
C SER A 319 -7.69 20.61 -2.50
N GLY A 320 -8.94 20.73 -2.95
CA GLY A 320 -9.49 21.98 -3.48
C GLY A 320 -9.00 22.27 -4.89
N PRO A 321 -9.42 23.39 -5.50
CA PRO A 321 -8.97 23.80 -6.82
C PRO A 321 -7.48 24.15 -6.76
N ILE A 322 -6.61 23.18 -7.06
CA ILE A 322 -5.20 23.44 -7.31
C ILE A 322 -5.13 24.26 -8.60
N PRO A 323 -4.42 25.40 -8.63
CA PRO A 323 -4.23 26.17 -9.85
C PRO A 323 -3.33 25.39 -10.81
N GLY A 324 -3.94 24.64 -11.73
CA GLY A 324 -3.27 23.99 -12.85
C GLY A 324 -3.47 22.47 -12.93
N PRO A 325 -3.02 21.85 -14.02
CA PRO A 325 -3.01 20.40 -14.15
C PRO A 325 -2.05 19.78 -13.12
N THR A 326 -2.49 18.71 -12.47
CA THR A 326 -1.62 17.90 -11.62
C THR A 326 -0.42 17.39 -12.43
N PRO A 327 0.83 17.55 -11.97
CA PRO A 327 2.00 17.05 -12.70
C PRO A 327 1.89 15.54 -12.96
N PRO A 328 2.34 15.03 -14.11
CA PRO A 328 2.23 13.59 -14.45
C PRO A 328 3.09 12.71 -13.54
N THR A 329 4.08 13.28 -12.87
CA THR A 329 4.92 12.60 -11.89
C THR A 329 4.62 13.09 -10.47
N ALA A 330 5.04 12.30 -9.49
CA ALA A 330 5.04 12.63 -8.08
C ALA A 330 6.40 12.28 -7.49
N ARG A 331 6.97 13.24 -6.77
CA ARG A 331 8.18 13.05 -5.99
C ARG A 331 7.84 12.44 -4.64
N VAL A 332 8.57 11.39 -4.27
CA VAL A 332 8.50 10.76 -2.96
C VAL A 332 9.87 10.77 -2.30
N SER A 333 9.91 10.85 -0.97
CA SER A 333 11.15 10.77 -0.20
C SER A 333 11.48 9.30 0.07
N VAL A 334 12.72 8.91 -0.21
CA VAL A 334 13.25 7.57 0.04
C VAL A 334 14.65 7.67 0.64
N VAL A 335 15.17 6.54 1.13
CA VAL A 335 16.55 6.43 1.56
C VAL A 335 17.34 5.63 0.53
N ALA A 336 18.45 6.20 0.06
CA ALA A 336 19.42 5.56 -0.79
C ALA A 336 20.66 5.21 0.05
N LYS A 337 20.93 3.91 0.20
CA LYS A 337 22.14 3.39 0.85
C LYS A 337 23.14 2.97 -0.23
N LEU A 338 24.34 3.51 -0.16
CA LEU A 338 25.43 3.33 -1.12
C LEU A 338 26.56 2.59 -0.41
N SER A 339 27.08 1.49 -0.96
CA SER A 339 28.19 0.75 -0.37
C SER A 339 29.54 1.45 -0.51
N HIS A 340 30.44 1.15 0.41
CA HIS A 340 31.86 1.47 0.28
C HIS A 340 32.50 0.63 -0.82
N ARG A 341 33.61 1.15 -1.37
CA ARG A 341 34.36 0.46 -2.41
C ARG A 341 34.88 -0.90 -1.92
N GLY A 342 34.59 -1.95 -2.70
CA GLY A 342 35.02 -3.32 -2.43
C GLY A 342 34.25 -4.00 -1.29
N ASP A 343 33.10 -3.45 -0.90
CA ASP A 343 32.28 -3.98 0.18
C ASP A 343 31.02 -4.68 -0.35
N ASP A 344 30.90 -5.98 -0.03
CA ASP A 344 29.78 -6.84 -0.43
C ASP A 344 28.63 -6.85 0.59
N HIS A 345 28.71 -6.06 1.66
CA HIS A 345 27.70 -6.07 2.73
C HIS A 345 26.33 -5.62 2.24
N LEU A 346 26.29 -4.64 1.33
CA LEU A 346 25.04 -4.13 0.78
C LEU A 346 24.33 -5.15 -0.12
N ASP A 347 25.10 -5.95 -0.85
CA ASP A 347 24.59 -7.02 -1.71
C ASP A 347 23.93 -8.11 -0.86
N ARG A 348 24.59 -8.52 0.24
CA ARG A 348 24.01 -9.46 1.21
C ARG A 348 22.74 -8.90 1.85
N GLU A 349 22.74 -7.62 2.22
CA GLU A 349 21.56 -6.97 2.78
C GLU A 349 20.40 -6.95 1.79
N ALA A 350 20.65 -6.63 0.52
CA ALA A 350 19.65 -6.66 -0.54
C ALA A 350 19.03 -8.05 -0.74
N VAL A 351 19.86 -9.11 -0.72
CA VAL A 351 19.38 -10.50 -0.80
C VAL A 351 18.44 -10.80 0.38
N ASN A 352 18.78 -10.37 1.58
CA ASN A 352 17.95 -10.60 2.76
C ASN A 352 16.60 -9.88 2.64
N TYR A 353 16.57 -8.62 2.20
CA TYR A 353 15.30 -7.91 1.92
C TYR A 353 14.43 -8.63 0.88
N GLN A 354 15.03 -9.16 -0.19
CA GLN A 354 14.29 -9.91 -1.22
C GLN A 354 13.69 -11.23 -0.69
N ARG A 355 14.21 -11.77 0.41
CA ARG A 355 13.77 -13.02 1.02
C ARG A 355 12.82 -12.84 2.19
N PHE A 356 12.71 -11.64 2.74
CA PHE A 356 11.72 -11.36 3.78
C PHE A 356 10.31 -11.55 3.21
N GLY A 357 9.45 -12.19 4.02
CA GLY A 357 8.03 -12.32 3.67
C GLY A 357 7.34 -10.96 3.65
N GLU A 358 6.24 -10.84 2.92
CA GLU A 358 5.50 -9.57 2.80
C GLU A 358 5.11 -8.96 4.16
N ASN A 359 4.88 -9.80 5.15
CA ASN A 359 4.52 -9.42 6.51
C ASN A 359 5.63 -8.67 7.28
N PHE A 360 6.88 -8.68 6.81
CA PHE A 360 7.98 -7.93 7.44
C PHE A 360 7.85 -6.43 7.23
N SER A 361 7.38 -6.00 6.06
CA SER A 361 7.36 -4.60 5.67
C SER A 361 5.94 -4.04 5.53
N GLN A 362 4.90 -4.88 5.60
CA GLN A 362 3.51 -4.45 5.58
C GLN A 362 3.11 -3.75 6.90
N HIS A 363 2.42 -2.62 6.78
CA HIS A 363 1.80 -1.95 7.92
C HIS A 363 0.52 -2.69 8.30
N TRP A 364 0.49 -3.22 9.52
CA TRP A 364 -0.71 -3.80 10.10
C TRP A 364 -1.28 -2.84 11.15
N THR A 365 -2.58 -2.97 11.39
CA THR A 365 -3.24 -2.30 12.52
C THR A 365 -3.60 -3.36 13.55
N GLY A 366 -3.51 -3.02 14.84
CA GLY A 366 -3.79 -3.92 15.94
C GLY A 366 -2.60 -4.14 16.87
N TYR A 367 -2.71 -5.14 17.75
CA TYR A 367 -1.72 -5.48 18.75
C TYR A 367 -1.31 -6.95 18.68
N THR A 368 -0.09 -7.26 19.12
CA THR A 368 0.48 -8.61 19.20
C THR A 368 1.15 -8.82 20.54
N LEU A 369 1.30 -10.09 20.93
CA LEU A 369 2.04 -10.52 22.11
C LEU A 369 3.31 -11.22 21.65
N ALA A 370 4.44 -10.51 21.72
CA ALA A 370 5.74 -11.02 21.32
C ALA A 370 6.49 -11.57 22.56
N TYR A 371 6.28 -12.85 22.89
CA TYR A 371 6.91 -13.47 24.05
C TYR A 371 8.46 -13.31 24.02
N PRO A 372 9.09 -13.02 25.17
CA PRO A 372 8.54 -13.07 26.52
C PRO A 372 7.80 -11.79 26.99
N LEU A 373 7.58 -10.80 26.11
CA LEU A 373 6.78 -9.63 26.47
C LEU A 373 5.35 -10.04 26.82
N HIS A 374 4.89 -9.58 27.98
CA HIS A 374 3.54 -9.87 28.48
C HIS A 374 2.52 -8.80 28.12
N ASN A 375 2.98 -7.60 27.76
CA ASN A 375 2.10 -6.51 27.36
C ASN A 375 1.88 -6.55 25.84
N PRO A 376 0.65 -6.25 25.37
CA PRO A 376 0.38 -6.13 23.95
C PRO A 376 1.15 -4.95 23.36
N THR A 377 1.88 -5.19 22.27
CA THR A 377 2.57 -4.15 21.51
C THR A 377 1.89 -3.95 20.16
N PRO A 378 1.87 -2.74 19.59
CA PRO A 378 1.34 -2.52 18.25
C PRO A 378 1.98 -3.43 17.18
N VAL A 379 1.18 -3.92 16.23
CA VAL A 379 1.68 -4.74 15.11
C VAL A 379 2.15 -3.84 13.97
N HIS A 380 3.31 -3.22 14.12
CA HIS A 380 3.92 -2.47 13.01
C HIS A 380 4.83 -3.35 12.15
N ALA A 381 5.18 -2.87 10.97
CA ALA A 381 6.20 -3.48 10.12
C ALA A 381 7.52 -3.62 10.88
N ILE A 382 8.19 -4.76 10.71
CA ILE A 382 9.48 -5.10 11.31
C ILE A 382 10.60 -4.35 10.58
N THR A 383 10.55 -4.30 9.26
CA THR A 383 11.60 -3.75 8.39
C THR A 383 11.06 -2.62 7.52
N PRO A 384 11.94 -1.74 7.00
CA PRO A 384 11.57 -0.79 5.96
C PRO A 384 10.95 -1.50 4.75
N ILE A 385 10.13 -0.77 4.00
CA ILE A 385 9.77 -1.18 2.64
C ILE A 385 11.04 -1.19 1.77
N PHE A 386 11.30 -2.31 1.10
CA PHE A 386 12.40 -2.46 0.15
C PHE A 386 11.93 -2.06 -1.27
N TYR A 387 12.53 -1.02 -1.83
CA TYR A 387 12.21 -0.52 -3.16
C TYR A 387 13.11 -1.09 -4.26
N GLY A 388 14.20 -1.76 -3.90
CA GLY A 388 15.06 -2.42 -4.88
C GLY A 388 16.53 -2.27 -4.58
N TYR A 389 17.32 -3.07 -5.27
CA TYR A 389 18.78 -3.02 -5.24
C TYR A 389 19.27 -2.82 -6.67
N TYR A 390 20.05 -1.76 -6.90
CA TYR A 390 20.37 -1.25 -8.23
C TYR A 390 21.87 -1.19 -8.44
N SER A 391 22.34 -1.60 -9.61
CA SER A 391 23.75 -1.46 -10.00
C SER A 391 23.86 -0.70 -11.31
N LYS A 392 24.99 -0.01 -11.51
CA LYS A 392 25.24 0.78 -12.71
C LYS A 392 25.18 -0.12 -13.95
N GLU A 393 24.50 0.35 -15.00
CA GLU A 393 24.51 -0.27 -16.32
C GLU A 393 25.92 -0.17 -16.92
N ARG A 394 26.52 -1.32 -17.27
CA ARG A 394 27.83 -1.35 -17.94
C ARG A 394 27.68 -0.85 -19.37
N THR A 395 28.39 0.20 -19.71
CA THR A 395 28.45 0.72 -21.09
C THR A 395 29.54 -0.01 -21.88
N ILE A 396 29.41 -0.07 -23.21
CA ILE A 396 30.41 -0.74 -24.08
C ILE A 396 31.80 -0.11 -23.89
N SER A 397 31.87 1.20 -23.63
CA SER A 397 33.11 1.92 -23.31
C SER A 397 33.80 1.44 -22.02
N ASP A 398 33.07 0.83 -21.09
CA ASP A 398 33.65 0.29 -19.85
C ASP A 398 34.40 -1.04 -20.11
N VAL A 399 34.16 -1.71 -21.24
CA VAL A 399 34.72 -3.04 -21.56
C VAL A 399 36.15 -2.93 -22.11
N ASP A 400 36.47 -1.85 -22.81
CA ASP A 400 37.78 -1.61 -23.42
C ASP A 400 38.82 -1.06 -22.43
N ALA A 401 38.39 -0.63 -21.23
CA ALA A 401 39.26 -0.15 -20.15
C ALA A 401 39.91 -1.29 -19.32
N ASN A 402 39.76 -2.56 -19.73
CA ASN A 402 40.39 -3.73 -19.11
C ASN A 402 41.93 -3.78 -19.22
N SER A 403 42.57 -2.72 -19.74
CA SER A 403 44.02 -2.54 -19.66
C SER A 403 44.40 -2.06 -18.25
N GLY A 404 44.50 -3.01 -17.32
CA GLY A 404 45.25 -2.95 -16.05
C GLY A 404 45.30 -1.62 -15.31
N ASP A 405 44.64 -1.58 -14.15
CA ASP A 405 44.93 -0.68 -13.03
C ASP A 405 44.31 0.73 -13.05
N SER A 406 43.23 0.96 -13.81
CA SER A 406 42.43 2.17 -13.58
C SER A 406 41.52 1.97 -12.37
N ASP A 407 42.04 2.35 -11.19
CA ASP A 407 41.36 2.46 -9.90
C ASP A 407 40.14 3.43 -9.92
N ASP A 408 39.71 3.87 -11.11
CA ASP A 408 39.10 5.18 -11.39
C ASP A 408 37.60 5.16 -11.65
N GLN A 409 36.90 4.01 -11.69
CA GLN A 409 35.45 4.01 -11.89
C GLN A 409 34.68 2.99 -11.04
N TYR A 410 34.94 2.97 -9.74
CA TYR A 410 33.98 2.35 -8.83
C TYR A 410 32.67 3.14 -8.84
N PHE A 411 31.55 2.44 -9.06
CA PHE A 411 30.20 2.96 -8.87
C PHE A 411 29.50 2.15 -7.81
N SER A 412 29.11 2.84 -6.75
CA SER A 412 28.40 2.21 -5.65
C SER A 412 27.04 1.68 -6.10
N PRO A 413 26.71 0.40 -5.86
CA PRO A 413 25.34 -0.05 -5.97
C PRO A 413 24.45 0.67 -4.94
N ILE A 414 23.16 0.75 -5.24
CA ILE A 414 22.20 1.52 -4.46
C ILE A 414 21.12 0.58 -3.95
N LEU A 415 20.99 0.52 -2.63
CA LEU A 415 19.87 -0.10 -1.95
C LEU A 415 18.85 0.98 -1.61
N LEU A 416 17.67 0.90 -2.21
CA LEU A 416 16.60 1.89 -2.06
C LEU A 416 15.57 1.39 -1.05
N LEU A 417 15.34 2.14 0.02
CA LEU A 417 14.50 1.77 1.17
C LEU A 417 13.53 2.91 1.53
N GLU A 418 12.49 2.55 2.28
CA GLU A 418 11.65 3.50 3.01
C GLU A 418 12.50 4.42 3.92
N ASP A 419 12.14 5.71 3.94
CA ASP A 419 12.72 6.66 4.90
C ASP A 419 12.05 6.50 6.26
N CYS A 420 12.69 5.76 7.16
CA CYS A 420 12.15 5.44 8.49
C CYS A 420 12.58 6.42 9.59
N GLY A 421 13.06 7.61 9.24
CA GLY A 421 13.42 8.65 10.21
C GLY A 421 14.83 8.51 10.78
N THR A 422 14.98 8.69 12.09
CA THR A 422 16.29 8.79 12.76
C THR A 422 16.54 7.61 13.70
N PRO A 423 17.80 7.22 13.94
CA PRO A 423 18.10 6.21 14.94
C PRO A 423 17.54 6.56 16.32
N ILE A 424 17.10 5.54 17.06
CA ILE A 424 16.60 5.75 18.43
C ILE A 424 17.72 6.18 19.36
N GLU A 425 17.33 6.90 20.40
CA GLU A 425 18.15 7.14 21.58
C GLU A 425 17.45 6.48 22.78
N PRO A 426 17.95 5.34 23.31
CA PRO A 426 17.22 4.55 24.30
C PRO A 426 16.85 5.31 25.59
N THR A 427 17.60 6.34 25.96
CA THR A 427 17.33 7.23 27.10
C THR A 427 16.09 8.11 26.89
N HIS A 428 15.67 8.35 25.65
CA HIS A 428 14.50 9.16 25.28
C HIS A 428 13.24 8.34 24.99
N LEU A 429 13.36 7.01 25.03
CA LEU A 429 12.23 6.10 24.88
C LEU A 429 11.56 5.87 26.22
N ASP A 430 10.22 5.90 26.24
CA ASP A 430 9.46 5.43 27.39
C ASP A 430 9.45 3.89 27.46
N PHE A 431 8.73 3.34 28.43
CA PHE A 431 8.69 1.89 28.61
C PHE A 431 7.97 1.17 27.46
N ASP A 432 6.91 1.75 26.92
CA ASP A 432 6.10 1.14 25.86
C ASP A 432 6.85 1.18 24.52
N ASP A 433 7.54 2.27 24.21
CA ASP A 433 8.45 2.41 23.07
C ASP A 433 9.54 1.32 23.07
N ARG A 434 10.14 1.05 24.23
CA ARG A 434 11.17 0.02 24.38
C ARG A 434 10.58 -1.37 24.18
N GLN A 435 9.38 -1.63 24.70
CA GLN A 435 8.68 -2.89 24.47
C GLN A 435 8.37 -3.08 22.99
N GLU A 436 7.95 -2.03 22.28
CA GLU A 436 7.71 -2.11 20.84
C GLU A 436 9.00 -2.41 20.07
N CYS A 437 10.11 -1.73 20.39
CA CYS A 437 11.41 -2.01 19.80
C CYS A 437 11.86 -3.46 20.03
N ALA A 438 11.70 -3.97 21.25
CA ALA A 438 11.98 -5.37 21.58
C ALA A 438 11.08 -6.33 20.80
N ALA A 439 9.78 -6.00 20.66
CA ALA A 439 8.82 -6.81 19.91
C ALA A 439 9.16 -6.90 18.43
N LEU A 440 9.83 -5.92 17.81
CA LEU A 440 10.31 -6.03 16.43
C LEU A 440 11.30 -7.20 16.28
N LEU A 441 12.30 -7.27 17.16
CA LEU A 441 13.34 -8.30 17.12
C LEU A 441 12.76 -9.68 17.43
N LEU A 442 11.92 -9.78 18.47
CA LEU A 442 11.28 -11.04 18.86
C LEU A 442 10.34 -11.58 17.76
N ARG A 443 9.64 -10.69 17.04
CA ARG A 443 8.84 -11.11 15.88
C ARG A 443 9.72 -11.54 14.71
N MET A 444 10.85 -10.88 14.47
CA MET A 444 11.82 -11.32 13.48
C MET A 444 12.33 -12.73 13.78
N HIS A 445 12.67 -13.01 15.05
CA HIS A 445 13.05 -14.34 15.53
C HIS A 445 11.94 -15.38 15.33
N TYR A 446 10.69 -15.00 15.61
CA TYR A 446 9.52 -15.86 15.39
C TYR A 446 9.38 -16.27 13.91
N HIS A 447 9.73 -15.37 13.00
CA HIS A 447 9.77 -15.64 11.56
C HIS A 447 11.02 -16.40 11.09
N GLY A 448 11.88 -16.87 12.01
CA GLY A 448 13.05 -17.67 11.66
C GLY A 448 14.23 -16.84 11.16
N TRP A 449 14.34 -15.57 11.55
CA TRP A 449 15.45 -14.70 11.19
C TRP A 449 16.15 -14.12 12.42
N THR A 450 17.48 -13.98 12.37
CA THR A 450 18.26 -13.14 13.29
C THR A 450 18.69 -11.86 12.58
N GLN A 451 18.95 -10.78 13.32
CA GLN A 451 19.35 -9.50 12.72
C GLN A 451 20.88 -9.44 12.46
N GLY A 452 21.68 -10.06 13.34
CA GLY A 452 23.14 -10.19 13.28
C GLY A 452 23.94 -8.99 13.81
N SER A 453 23.28 -7.95 14.31
CA SER A 453 23.86 -6.64 14.68
C SER A 453 22.87 -5.75 15.47
N PHE A 454 22.19 -6.31 16.47
CA PHE A 454 21.16 -5.55 17.20
C PHE A 454 21.77 -4.44 18.06
N PHE A 455 21.63 -3.18 17.62
CA PHE A 455 22.17 -1.98 18.27
C PHE A 455 21.19 -0.79 18.11
N PRO A 456 21.24 0.24 18.99
CA PRO A 456 20.31 1.38 18.91
C PRO A 456 20.34 2.08 17.55
N ARG A 457 21.54 2.21 16.94
CA ARG A 457 21.70 2.81 15.61
C ARG A 457 20.97 2.07 14.48
N ASN A 458 20.66 0.79 14.69
CA ASN A 458 19.98 -0.08 13.73
C ASN A 458 18.47 -0.20 14.00
N ILE A 459 17.93 0.64 14.89
CA ILE A 459 16.50 0.80 15.11
C ILE A 459 16.16 2.26 14.78
N LEU A 460 15.40 2.46 13.71
CA LEU A 460 14.96 3.78 13.28
C LEU A 460 13.58 4.09 13.86
N MET A 461 13.34 5.36 14.17
CA MET A 461 12.08 5.90 14.64
C MET A 461 11.60 7.01 13.70
N GLN A 462 10.34 6.91 13.29
CA GLN A 462 9.62 7.94 12.57
C GLN A 462 8.42 8.43 13.39
N LEU A 463 8.09 9.71 13.26
CA LEU A 463 6.87 10.30 13.81
C LEU A 463 5.70 10.22 12.81
N GLY A 464 4.51 9.90 13.30
CA GLY A 464 3.27 9.77 12.55
C GLY A 464 3.16 8.50 11.71
N ASP A 465 1.95 8.20 11.24
CA ASP A 465 1.74 7.13 10.29
C ASP A 465 2.39 7.46 8.94
N HIS A 466 2.83 6.44 8.21
CA HIS A 466 3.36 6.60 6.86
C HIS A 466 2.25 6.99 5.87
N ALA A 467 1.00 6.62 6.19
CA ALA A 467 -0.17 7.04 5.46
C ALA A 467 -0.55 8.51 5.70
N ASP A 468 -0.07 9.10 6.79
CA ASP A 468 -0.38 10.49 7.11
C ASP A 468 0.40 11.44 6.21
N PHE A 469 -0.30 12.47 5.73
CA PHE A 469 0.35 13.57 5.04
C PHE A 469 1.42 14.18 5.96
N PRO A 470 2.61 14.59 5.44
CA PRO A 470 3.70 15.06 6.30
C PRO A 470 3.32 16.15 7.32
N LEU A 471 2.43 17.08 6.96
CA LEU A 471 1.94 18.14 7.86
C LEU A 471 0.93 17.65 8.92
N MET A 472 0.39 16.44 8.74
CA MET A 472 -0.61 15.82 9.63
C MET A 472 0.01 14.76 10.55
N LYS A 473 1.31 14.47 10.38
CA LYS A 473 2.01 13.48 11.21
C LYS A 473 1.96 13.89 12.67
N SER A 474 1.37 13.05 13.51
CA SER A 474 1.32 13.27 14.94
C SER A 474 2.73 13.16 15.54
N PRO A 475 3.19 14.16 16.32
CA PRO A 475 4.48 14.06 17.02
C PRO A 475 4.45 13.03 18.16
N ASN A 476 3.26 12.56 18.55
CA ASN A 476 3.09 11.60 19.63
C ASN A 476 2.97 10.15 19.13
N ASP A 477 2.86 9.94 17.81
CA ASP A 477 2.79 8.59 17.24
C ASP A 477 4.18 8.19 16.75
N ARG A 478 4.83 7.25 17.44
CA ARG A 478 6.18 6.76 17.10
C ARG A 478 6.06 5.42 16.38
N ARG A 479 6.80 5.26 15.28
CA ARG A 479 6.88 4.02 14.50
C ARG A 479 8.32 3.58 14.41
N PHE A 480 8.60 2.33 14.76
CA PHE A 480 9.95 1.79 14.78
C PHE A 480 10.20 0.79 13.64
N ARG A 481 11.45 0.71 13.17
CA ARG A 481 11.92 -0.25 12.14
C ARG A 481 13.32 -0.76 12.46
N LEU A 482 13.56 -2.05 12.22
CA LEU A 482 14.91 -2.62 12.21
C LEU A 482 15.55 -2.43 10.84
N ILE A 483 16.84 -2.08 10.81
CA ILE A 483 17.61 -1.90 9.58
C ILE A 483 18.94 -2.67 9.62
N ASP A 484 19.74 -2.58 8.55
CA ASP A 484 21.12 -3.12 8.46
C ASP A 484 21.18 -4.65 8.53
N PHE A 485 20.55 -5.30 7.56
CA PHE A 485 20.43 -6.77 7.51
C PHE A 485 21.57 -7.46 6.76
N GLY A 486 22.72 -6.82 6.52
CA GLY A 486 23.84 -7.47 5.80
C GLY A 486 24.50 -8.62 6.57
N ARG A 487 24.16 -8.80 7.86
CA ARG A 487 24.56 -9.92 8.74
C ARG A 487 23.39 -10.83 9.16
N ALA A 488 22.18 -10.56 8.71
CA ALA A 488 21.01 -11.34 9.09
C ALA A 488 21.13 -12.78 8.60
N LYS A 489 20.62 -13.74 9.40
CA LYS A 489 20.64 -15.16 9.06
C LYS A 489 19.24 -15.74 9.09
N ASN A 490 18.95 -16.60 8.11
CA ASN A 490 17.70 -17.33 8.00
C ASN A 490 17.86 -18.75 8.59
N ARG A 491 16.86 -19.19 9.35
CA ARG A 491 16.82 -20.52 9.96
C ARG A 491 16.79 -21.65 8.93
N GLU A 492 16.06 -21.48 7.84
CA GLU A 492 15.93 -22.50 6.79
C GLU A 492 17.27 -22.71 6.07
N ASP A 493 18.05 -21.64 5.84
CA ASP A 493 19.41 -21.76 5.31
C ASP A 493 20.33 -22.56 6.23
N ALA A 494 20.22 -22.34 7.54
CA ALA A 494 21.01 -23.07 8.52
C ALA A 494 20.65 -24.57 8.49
N VAL A 495 19.36 -24.89 8.44
CA VAL A 495 18.87 -26.28 8.32
C VAL A 495 19.32 -26.92 7.00
N GLU A 496 19.24 -26.19 5.89
CA GLU A 496 19.65 -26.68 4.58
C GLU A 496 21.18 -26.89 4.51
N ALA A 497 21.97 -26.00 5.11
CA ALA A 497 23.42 -26.14 5.22
C ALA A 497 23.82 -27.37 6.04
N ASP A 498 23.12 -27.64 7.16
CA ASP A 498 23.29 -28.89 7.93
C ASP A 498 22.96 -30.12 7.06
N ARG A 499 21.84 -30.07 6.33
CA ARG A 499 21.40 -31.16 5.45
C ARG A 499 22.42 -31.48 4.35
N LEU A 500 22.97 -30.46 3.69
CA LEU A 500 23.95 -30.61 2.61
C LEU A 500 25.29 -31.15 3.09
N ARG A 501 25.68 -30.87 4.34
CA ARG A 501 26.92 -31.43 4.91
C ARG A 501 26.83 -32.93 5.18
N GLY A 502 25.65 -33.43 5.57
CA GLY A 502 25.40 -34.86 5.74
C GLY A 502 26.22 -35.55 6.85
N ASP A 503 26.90 -34.81 7.72
CA ASP A 503 27.72 -35.34 8.81
C ASP A 503 26.93 -35.59 10.10
N GLY A 504 25.62 -35.29 10.08
CA GLY A 504 24.71 -35.42 11.21
C GLY A 504 24.89 -34.36 12.31
N LYS A 505 25.74 -33.34 12.09
CA LYS A 505 25.95 -32.25 13.05
C LYS A 505 25.06 -31.06 12.72
N HIS A 506 24.45 -30.47 13.74
CA HIS A 506 23.58 -29.30 13.62
C HIS A 506 24.34 -27.97 13.75
N SER A 507 25.61 -27.91 13.34
CA SER A 507 26.46 -26.76 13.69
C SER A 507 26.01 -25.43 13.09
N ALA A 508 25.28 -25.43 11.97
CA ALA A 508 24.73 -24.19 11.42
C ALA A 508 23.45 -23.79 12.16
N TRP A 509 22.57 -24.75 12.44
CA TRP A 509 21.37 -24.51 13.26
C TRP A 509 21.73 -24.06 14.68
N ASP A 510 22.69 -24.70 15.33
CA ASP A 510 23.20 -24.33 16.66
C ASP A 510 23.77 -22.90 16.65
N GLY A 511 24.48 -22.53 15.58
CA GLY A 511 25.01 -21.18 15.40
C GLY A 511 23.90 -20.12 15.23
N TRP A 512 22.86 -20.43 14.46
CA TRP A 512 21.69 -19.57 14.31
C TRP A 512 20.93 -19.43 15.64
N ASP A 513 20.72 -20.53 16.36
CA ASP A 513 19.99 -20.53 17.63
C ASP A 513 20.76 -19.79 18.73
N SER A 514 22.08 -19.99 18.81
CA SER A 514 22.96 -19.21 19.69
C SER A 514 22.84 -17.72 19.42
N GLU A 515 22.93 -17.30 18.15
CA GLU A 515 22.81 -15.89 17.79
C GLU A 515 21.44 -15.31 18.16
N ARG A 516 20.35 -16.07 17.94
CA ARG A 516 19.00 -15.69 18.37
C ARG A 516 18.93 -15.46 19.88
N PHE A 517 19.51 -16.35 20.68
CA PHE A 517 19.55 -16.21 22.13
C PHE A 517 20.42 -15.04 22.58
N ASP A 518 21.58 -14.83 21.96
CA ASP A 518 22.46 -13.71 22.25
C ASP A 518 21.77 -12.38 21.96
N GLU A 519 21.11 -12.24 20.80
CA GLU A 519 20.33 -11.06 20.46
C GLU A 519 19.21 -10.79 21.46
N LYS A 520 18.49 -11.83 21.88
CA LYS A 520 17.47 -11.72 22.92
C LYS A 520 18.07 -11.21 24.23
N ASN A 521 19.25 -11.70 24.61
CA ASN A 521 19.97 -11.27 25.81
C ASN A 521 20.52 -9.84 25.69
N GLU A 522 20.72 -9.32 24.48
CA GLU A 522 21.16 -7.94 24.26
C GLU A 522 20.03 -6.92 24.37
N ILE A 523 18.75 -7.34 24.24
CA ILE A 523 17.58 -6.44 24.31
C ILE A 523 17.62 -5.52 25.53
N TRP A 524 17.86 -6.07 26.72
CA TRP A 524 17.82 -5.28 27.95
C TRP A 524 18.94 -4.23 28.01
N LYS A 525 20.13 -4.54 27.49
CA LYS A 525 21.27 -3.61 27.43
C LYS A 525 21.03 -2.54 26.37
N VAL A 526 20.66 -2.96 25.16
CA VAL A 526 20.49 -2.09 24.00
C VAL A 526 19.37 -1.08 24.21
N LEU A 527 18.28 -1.49 24.85
CA LEU A 527 17.11 -0.65 25.10
C LEU A 527 17.06 -0.07 26.52
N ASN A 528 18.13 -0.23 27.32
CA ASN A 528 18.25 0.28 28.68
C ASN A 528 17.07 -0.14 29.60
N PHE A 529 16.59 -1.38 29.51
CA PHE A 529 15.57 -1.86 30.44
C PHE A 529 16.13 -1.91 31.88
N PRO A 530 15.31 -1.59 32.90
CA PRO A 530 15.76 -1.64 34.29
C PRO A 530 16.09 -3.07 34.75
N HIS A 531 15.44 -4.07 34.14
CA HIS A 531 15.63 -5.49 34.43
C HIS A 531 15.62 -6.30 33.11
N PRO A 532 16.30 -7.47 33.06
CA PRO A 532 16.19 -8.40 31.94
C PRO A 532 14.73 -8.83 31.70
N ILE A 533 14.38 -9.05 30.42
CA ILE A 533 13.03 -9.37 29.93
C ILE A 533 12.81 -10.88 29.79
#